data_AF-A0A7C1EFP1-F1
#
_entry.id   AF-A0A7C1EFP1-F1
#
_cell.length_a   1.000
_cell.length_b   1.000
_cell.length_c   1.000
_cell.angle_alpha   90.00
_cell.angle_beta   90.00
_cell.angle_gamma   90.00
#
_symmetry.space_group_name_H-M   'P 1'
#
loop_
_entity.id
_entity.type
_entity.pdbx_description
1 polymer ?
#
loop_
_entity_poly.entity_id
_entity_poly.type
_entity_poly.pdbx_seq_one_letter_code
_entity_poly.pdbx_strand_id
1 'polypeptide(L)'
;MGLSNNTVPTSRPYRVSLTITIVLLLLTVTAMIVLIIINNAQEDDREAALNLTITAVVDQMHITQTALIATPTSAPQVVLGQYLFALVADSPTYSAASDCNAQYLIGRILTENETPTDAYTVFVWGDYLPEQTVLTGEPSGQPEGQWRLELPDMLHRRVWVQLWAGDRYVSPPIEVIFNETDCTRNQAEIVLKRVGR
;
A
#
# COMPACT_ATOMS: atom_id res chain seq x y z
N MET A 1 21.86 -2.36 -81.82
CA MET A 1 20.51 -1.75 -81.90
C MET A 1 19.54 -2.86 -82.25
N GLY A 2 18.59 -3.16 -81.36
CA GLY A 2 17.66 -4.28 -81.51
C GLY A 2 16.90 -4.47 -80.21
N LEU A 3 15.91 -3.59 -79.99
CA LEU A 3 15.05 -3.53 -78.81
C LEU A 3 14.38 -4.90 -78.57
N SER A 4 14.67 -5.51 -77.42
CA SER A 4 13.86 -6.62 -76.90
C SER A 4 12.48 -6.06 -76.54
N ASN A 5 11.52 -6.23 -77.45
CA ASN A 5 10.13 -5.91 -77.22
C ASN A 5 9.58 -6.91 -76.20
N ASN A 6 9.53 -6.51 -74.92
CA ASN A 6 8.72 -7.17 -73.90
C ASN A 6 7.24 -6.95 -74.24
N THR A 7 6.69 -7.78 -75.13
CA THR A 7 5.25 -7.84 -75.36
C THR A 7 4.60 -8.50 -74.15
N VAL A 8 4.11 -7.68 -73.23
CA VAL A 8 3.20 -8.10 -72.17
C VAL A 8 2.00 -8.80 -72.83
N PRO A 9 1.69 -10.08 -72.52
CA PRO A 9 0.57 -10.76 -73.14
C PRO A 9 -0.74 -10.03 -72.79
N THR A 10 -1.42 -9.48 -73.80
CA THR A 10 -2.67 -8.69 -73.63
C THR A 10 -3.93 -9.52 -73.88
N SER A 11 -3.91 -10.82 -73.56
CA SER A 11 -5.13 -11.63 -73.60
C SER A 11 -6.00 -11.34 -72.36
N ARG A 12 -7.32 -11.19 -72.56
CA ARG A 12 -8.32 -11.05 -71.46
C ARG A 12 -8.10 -12.03 -70.29
N PRO A 13 -7.83 -13.33 -70.51
CA PRO A 13 -7.60 -14.25 -69.40
C PRO A 13 -6.31 -13.96 -68.62
N TYR A 14 -5.26 -13.47 -69.27
CA TYR A 14 -4.01 -13.10 -68.58
C TYR A 14 -4.21 -11.90 -67.65
N ARG A 15 -4.96 -10.88 -68.09
CA ARG A 15 -5.30 -9.72 -67.24
C ARG A 15 -6.15 -10.13 -66.04
N VAL A 16 -7.14 -11.00 -66.24
CA VAL A 16 -7.98 -11.50 -65.14
C VAL A 16 -7.16 -12.31 -64.14
N SER A 17 -6.30 -13.22 -64.62
CA SER A 17 -5.42 -14.01 -63.74
C SER A 17 -4.46 -13.11 -62.96
N LEU A 18 -3.85 -12.12 -63.62
CA LEU A 18 -2.92 -11.20 -62.98
C LEU A 18 -3.61 -10.33 -61.91
N THR A 19 -4.83 -9.84 -62.18
CA THR A 19 -5.61 -9.11 -61.18
C THR A 19 -5.97 -9.99 -60.00
N ILE A 20 -6.39 -11.25 -60.23
CA ILE A 20 -6.69 -12.20 -59.15
C ILE A 20 -5.45 -12.46 -58.29
N THR A 21 -4.29 -12.69 -58.91
CA THR A 21 -3.03 -12.91 -58.18
C THR A 21 -2.63 -11.68 -57.36
N ILE A 22 -2.77 -10.47 -57.92
CA ILE A 22 -2.47 -9.22 -57.21
C ILE A 22 -3.42 -9.02 -56.02
N VAL A 23 -4.72 -9.29 -56.19
CA VAL A 23 -5.70 -9.18 -55.10
C VAL A 23 -5.40 -10.20 -53.99
N LEU A 24 -5.06 -11.44 -54.33
CA LEU A 24 -4.64 -12.46 -53.37
C LEU A 24 -3.35 -12.06 -52.63
N LEU A 25 -2.38 -11.49 -53.34
CA LEU A 25 -1.15 -10.98 -52.72
C LEU A 25 -1.46 -9.83 -51.75
N LEU A 26 -2.32 -8.89 -52.13
CA LEU A 26 -2.71 -7.79 -51.25
C LEU A 26 -3.46 -8.28 -50.01
N LEU A 27 -4.36 -9.26 -50.16
CA LEU A 27 -5.08 -9.86 -49.03
C LEU A 27 -4.12 -10.57 -48.06
N THR A 28 -3.15 -11.33 -48.58
CA THR A 28 -2.17 -12.03 -47.73
C THR A 28 -1.25 -11.05 -46.99
N VAL A 29 -0.77 -10.00 -47.66
CA VAL A 29 0.04 -8.95 -47.02
C VAL A 29 -0.76 -8.22 -45.94
N THR A 30 -2.02 -7.89 -46.23
CA THR A 30 -2.90 -7.19 -45.26
C THR A 30 -3.15 -8.07 -44.04
N ALA A 31 -3.43 -9.36 -44.21
CA ALA A 31 -3.62 -10.29 -43.10
C ALA A 31 -2.35 -10.41 -42.24
N MET A 32 -1.17 -10.44 -42.86
CA MET A 32 0.11 -10.54 -42.14
C MET A 32 0.40 -9.28 -41.31
N ILE A 33 0.12 -8.09 -41.85
CA ILE A 33 0.27 -6.82 -41.13
C ILE A 33 -0.67 -6.76 -39.92
N VAL A 34 -1.93 -7.18 -40.08
CA VAL A 34 -2.90 -7.21 -38.98
C VAL A 34 -2.43 -8.14 -37.86
N LEU A 35 -1.88 -9.32 -38.19
CA LEU A 35 -1.34 -10.23 -37.20
C LEU A 35 -0.15 -9.64 -36.43
N ILE A 36 0.75 -8.91 -37.11
CA ILE A 36 1.88 -8.23 -36.47
C ILE A 36 1.39 -7.14 -35.50
N ILE A 37 0.38 -6.35 -35.90
CA ILE A 37 -0.19 -5.29 -35.04
C ILE A 37 -0.83 -5.89 -33.79
N ILE A 38 -1.61 -6.97 -33.93
CA ILE A 38 -2.24 -7.65 -32.79
C ILE A 38 -1.17 -8.23 -31.84
N ASN A 39 -0.12 -8.86 -32.40
CA ASN A 39 0.94 -9.44 -31.60
C ASN A 39 1.76 -8.37 -30.85
N ASN A 40 2.01 -7.22 -31.48
CA ASN A 40 2.69 -6.09 -30.83
C ASN A 40 1.83 -5.48 -29.72
N ALA A 41 0.52 -5.30 -29.95
CA ALA A 41 -0.38 -4.78 -28.92
C ALA A 41 -0.46 -5.72 -27.69
N GLN A 42 -0.41 -7.03 -27.90
CA GLN A 42 -0.35 -8.00 -26.81
C GLN A 42 0.96 -7.96 -26.03
N GLU A 43 2.07 -7.62 -26.67
CA GLU A 43 3.37 -7.52 -26.02
C GLU A 43 3.45 -6.26 -25.15
N ASP A 44 2.96 -5.12 -25.64
CA ASP A 44 2.89 -3.86 -24.87
C ASP A 44 2.06 -4.02 -23.58
N ASP A 45 0.90 -4.70 -23.67
CA ASP A 45 0.05 -5.00 -22.51
C ASP A 45 0.75 -5.94 -21.52
N ARG A 46 1.53 -6.91 -22.02
CA ARG A 46 2.31 -7.83 -21.19
C ARG A 46 3.46 -7.15 -20.48
N GLU A 47 4.20 -6.28 -21.16
CA GLU A 47 5.29 -5.50 -20.56
C GLU A 47 4.77 -4.56 -19.46
N ALA A 48 3.63 -3.90 -19.70
CA ALA A 48 2.98 -3.06 -18.70
C ALA A 48 2.54 -3.86 -17.46
N ALA A 49 1.89 -5.01 -17.65
CA ALA A 49 1.49 -5.88 -16.55
C ALA A 49 2.68 -6.45 -15.77
N LEU A 50 3.77 -6.81 -16.48
CA LEU A 50 4.99 -7.31 -15.86
C LEU A 50 5.67 -6.21 -15.04
N ASN A 51 5.76 -4.98 -15.57
CA ASN A 51 6.38 -3.86 -14.87
C ASN A 51 5.61 -3.48 -13.59
N LEU A 52 4.28 -3.51 -13.64
CA LEU A 52 3.44 -3.32 -12.45
C LEU A 52 3.67 -4.42 -11.40
N THR A 53 3.75 -5.67 -11.85
CA THR A 53 3.99 -6.81 -10.95
C THR A 53 5.39 -6.77 -10.33
N ILE A 54 6.42 -6.45 -11.12
CA ILE A 54 7.79 -6.30 -10.63
C ILE A 54 7.87 -5.16 -9.62
N THR A 55 7.24 -4.02 -9.89
CA THR A 55 7.23 -2.87 -8.96
C THR A 55 6.58 -3.27 -7.63
N ALA A 56 5.42 -3.92 -7.67
CA ALA A 56 4.74 -4.39 -6.46
C ALA A 56 5.59 -5.41 -5.66
N VAL A 57 6.26 -6.35 -6.35
CA VAL A 57 7.13 -7.34 -5.71
C VAL A 57 8.38 -6.68 -5.11
N VAL A 58 8.98 -5.70 -5.79
CA VAL A 58 10.16 -4.96 -5.30
C VAL A 58 9.80 -4.10 -4.10
N ASP A 59 8.66 -3.40 -4.11
CA ASP A 59 8.19 -2.62 -2.96
C ASP A 59 7.96 -3.54 -1.75
N GLN A 60 7.31 -4.68 -1.95
CA GLN A 60 7.06 -5.65 -0.89
C GLN A 60 8.36 -6.29 -0.36
N MET A 61 9.33 -6.56 -1.25
CA MET A 61 10.64 -7.06 -0.87
C MET A 61 11.44 -6.02 -0.08
N HIS A 62 11.40 -4.75 -0.48
CA HIS A 62 12.09 -3.66 0.22
C HIS A 62 11.50 -3.43 1.63
N ILE A 63 10.17 -3.47 1.77
CA ILE A 63 9.49 -3.38 3.07
C ILE A 63 9.91 -4.55 3.97
N THR A 64 9.87 -5.78 3.44
CA THR A 64 10.24 -6.99 4.17
C THR A 64 11.73 -6.98 4.57
N GLN A 65 12.62 -6.54 3.69
CA GLN A 65 14.05 -6.50 3.95
C GLN A 65 14.41 -5.38 4.95
N THR A 66 13.76 -4.22 4.87
CA THR A 66 13.95 -3.12 5.84
C THR A 66 13.46 -3.55 7.23
N ALA A 67 12.36 -4.29 7.30
CA ALA A 67 11.92 -4.93 8.54
C ALA A 67 12.99 -5.93 9.03
N LEU A 68 13.40 -6.91 8.24
CA LEU A 68 14.35 -7.95 8.69
C LEU A 68 15.71 -7.42 9.20
N ILE A 69 16.15 -6.23 8.80
CA ILE A 69 17.40 -5.60 9.25
C ILE A 69 17.17 -4.66 10.45
N ALA A 70 15.92 -4.27 10.74
CA ALA A 70 15.61 -3.41 11.88
C ALA A 70 15.91 -4.14 13.20
N THR A 71 16.91 -3.66 13.93
CA THR A 71 17.19 -4.10 15.29
C THR A 71 15.98 -3.87 16.20
N PRO A 72 15.73 -4.75 17.18
CA PRO A 72 14.63 -4.57 18.14
C PRO A 72 14.76 -3.20 18.82
N THR A 73 13.66 -2.46 18.80
CA THR A 73 13.62 -1.09 19.32
C THR A 73 13.73 -1.15 20.85
N SER A 74 14.60 -0.32 21.42
CA SER A 74 14.74 -0.23 22.88
C SER A 74 13.50 0.40 23.51
N ALA A 75 13.10 -0.09 24.68
CA ALA A 75 11.95 0.47 25.38
C ALA A 75 12.19 1.96 25.73
N PRO A 76 11.22 2.84 25.44
CA PRO A 76 11.32 4.27 25.76
C PRO A 76 11.29 4.50 27.27
N GLN A 77 12.02 5.53 27.72
CA GLN A 77 12.08 5.91 29.14
C GLN A 77 10.79 6.61 29.57
N VAL A 78 10.18 6.16 30.67
CA VAL A 78 8.98 6.76 31.25
C VAL A 78 9.39 7.74 32.36
N VAL A 79 8.96 8.99 32.26
CA VAL A 79 9.18 9.99 33.33
C VAL A 79 7.90 10.20 34.12
N LEU A 80 7.83 9.64 35.32
CA LEU A 80 6.66 9.73 36.19
C LEU A 80 6.32 11.19 36.55
N GLY A 81 5.01 11.50 36.56
CA GLY A 81 4.47 12.79 37.00
C GLY A 81 4.54 13.93 35.97
N GLN A 82 5.02 13.68 34.74
CA GLN A 82 5.15 14.71 33.70
C GLN A 82 4.02 14.70 32.66
N TYR A 83 3.24 13.62 32.59
CA TYR A 83 2.27 13.41 31.53
C TYR A 83 0.88 13.96 31.88
N LEU A 84 0.25 14.61 30.90
CA LEU A 84 -1.10 15.15 31.01
C LEU A 84 -2.16 14.11 30.67
N PHE A 85 -1.78 13.03 30.01
CA PHE A 85 -2.65 11.93 29.62
C PHE A 85 -2.16 10.62 30.22
N ALA A 86 -3.12 9.78 30.60
CA ALA A 86 -2.88 8.42 31.04
C ALA A 86 -3.77 7.46 30.26
N LEU A 87 -3.32 6.21 30.19
CA LEU A 87 -4.09 5.10 29.65
C LEU A 87 -5.30 4.86 30.56
N VAL A 88 -6.49 4.74 29.97
CA VAL A 88 -7.70 4.38 30.72
C VAL A 88 -7.56 2.95 31.24
N ALA A 89 -8.20 2.64 32.36
CA ALA A 89 -8.28 1.28 32.89
C ALA A 89 -8.75 0.31 31.79
N ASP A 90 -8.17 -0.89 31.78
CA ASP A 90 -8.44 -1.96 30.83
C ASP A 90 -8.00 -1.70 29.37
N SER A 91 -7.30 -0.59 29.09
CA SER A 91 -6.64 -0.34 27.80
C SER A 91 -5.14 -0.71 27.87
N PRO A 92 -4.48 -1.17 26.78
CA PRO A 92 -5.06 -1.51 25.48
C PRO A 92 -5.92 -2.77 25.52
N THR A 93 -7.04 -2.74 24.80
CA THR A 93 -7.90 -3.92 24.57
C THR A 93 -7.53 -4.57 23.23
N TYR A 94 -7.47 -5.89 23.19
CA TYR A 94 -7.13 -6.64 21.97
C TYR A 94 -8.37 -7.32 21.39
N SER A 95 -8.47 -7.33 20.08
CA SER A 95 -9.57 -7.94 19.32
C SER A 95 -9.09 -8.46 17.97
N ALA A 96 -9.94 -9.24 17.31
CA ALA A 96 -9.72 -9.65 15.92
C ALA A 96 -10.12 -8.50 14.98
N ALA A 97 -9.26 -8.21 14.01
CA ALA A 97 -9.60 -7.33 12.89
C ALA A 97 -10.49 -8.06 11.85
N SER A 98 -10.85 -7.35 10.78
CA SER A 98 -11.64 -7.90 9.66
C SER A 98 -10.93 -9.02 8.90
N ASP A 99 -9.62 -8.97 8.87
CA ASP A 99 -8.74 -9.93 8.19
C ASP A 99 -7.49 -10.18 9.04
N CYS A 100 -6.67 -11.15 8.61
CA CYS A 100 -5.40 -11.50 9.26
C CYS A 100 -4.19 -11.20 8.37
N ASN A 101 -4.33 -10.23 7.46
CA ASN A 101 -3.23 -9.82 6.58
C ASN A 101 -2.51 -8.57 7.13
N ALA A 102 -3.10 -7.91 8.12
CA ALA A 102 -2.55 -6.72 8.75
C ALA A 102 -2.82 -6.71 10.25
N GLN A 103 -2.09 -5.86 10.96
CA GLN A 103 -2.37 -5.48 12.33
C GLN A 103 -2.92 -4.06 12.39
N TYR A 104 -3.70 -3.76 13.42
CA TYR A 104 -4.37 -2.47 13.54
C TYR A 104 -4.17 -1.86 14.91
N LEU A 105 -3.76 -0.59 14.90
CA LEU A 105 -3.83 0.27 16.06
C LEU A 105 -4.98 1.23 15.87
N ILE A 106 -5.92 1.21 16.80
CA ILE A 106 -6.99 2.19 16.85
C ILE A 106 -6.99 2.84 18.22
N GLY A 107 -7.62 4.00 18.34
CA GLY A 107 -7.74 4.58 19.65
C GLY A 107 -8.57 5.83 19.72
N ARG A 108 -8.67 6.34 20.94
CA ARG A 108 -9.42 7.54 21.28
C ARG A 108 -8.66 8.41 22.27
N ILE A 109 -8.78 9.72 22.11
CA ILE A 109 -8.21 10.73 22.99
C ILE A 109 -9.36 11.48 23.65
N LEU A 110 -9.40 11.44 24.98
CA LEU A 110 -10.46 12.01 25.79
C LEU A 110 -9.90 13.12 26.69
N THR A 111 -10.66 14.19 26.82
CA THR A 111 -10.47 15.21 27.86
C THR A 111 -10.80 14.65 29.24
N GLU A 112 -10.57 15.46 30.28
CA GLU A 112 -10.88 15.09 31.67
C GLU A 112 -12.37 14.76 31.88
N ASN A 113 -13.24 15.46 31.14
CA ASN A 113 -14.69 15.28 31.12
C ASN A 113 -15.16 14.19 30.14
N GLU A 114 -14.25 13.33 29.66
CA GLU A 114 -14.54 12.23 28.73
C GLU A 114 -15.09 12.68 27.37
N THR A 115 -14.92 13.96 27.04
CA THR A 115 -15.22 14.48 25.71
C THR A 115 -14.06 14.16 24.77
N PRO A 116 -14.31 13.60 23.57
CA PRO A 116 -13.27 13.40 22.56
C PRO A 116 -12.55 14.69 22.16
N THR A 117 -11.30 14.60 21.69
CA THR A 117 -10.54 15.79 21.25
C THR A 117 -9.50 15.49 20.19
N ASP A 118 -9.44 16.36 19.16
CA ASP A 118 -8.50 16.28 18.03
C ASP A 118 -7.23 17.13 18.21
N ALA A 119 -7.01 17.67 19.41
CA ALA A 119 -5.95 18.64 19.65
C ALA A 119 -4.53 18.04 19.69
N TYR A 120 -4.38 16.74 19.45
CA TYR A 120 -3.14 15.99 19.65
C TYR A 120 -2.85 15.09 18.46
N THR A 121 -1.58 14.80 18.21
CA THR A 121 -1.18 13.78 17.24
C THR A 121 -0.71 12.53 17.98
N VAL A 122 -0.80 11.39 17.30
CA VAL A 122 -0.34 10.11 17.82
C VAL A 122 0.97 9.76 17.15
N PHE A 123 1.99 9.53 17.96
CA PHE A 123 3.30 9.07 17.52
C PHE A 123 3.41 7.57 17.74
N VAL A 124 3.77 6.82 16.68
CA VAL A 124 3.82 5.35 16.69
C VAL A 124 5.16 4.88 16.13
N TRP A 125 5.80 3.94 16.82
CA TRP A 125 7.07 3.34 16.38
C TRP A 125 7.21 1.95 16.99
N GLY A 126 8.09 1.10 16.45
CA GLY A 126 8.09 -0.29 16.91
C GLY A 126 9.22 -1.15 16.38
N ASP A 127 9.18 -2.42 16.76
CA ASP A 127 9.88 -3.49 16.07
C ASP A 127 9.32 -3.60 14.65
N TYR A 128 10.20 -3.52 13.65
CA TYR A 128 9.82 -3.57 12.22
C TYR A 128 8.89 -2.44 11.76
N LEU A 129 8.81 -1.35 12.53
CA LEU A 129 7.95 -0.21 12.25
C LEU A 129 8.75 1.10 12.39
N PRO A 130 9.05 1.82 11.30
CA PRO A 130 9.66 3.14 11.39
C PRO A 130 8.72 4.11 12.13
N GLU A 131 9.26 5.19 12.66
CA GLU A 131 8.48 6.22 13.34
C GLU A 131 7.44 6.85 12.41
N GLN A 132 6.22 6.99 12.91
CA GLN A 132 5.09 7.55 12.17
C GLN A 132 4.31 8.55 13.03
N THR A 133 3.77 9.57 12.37
CA THR A 133 2.81 10.49 12.97
C THR A 133 1.43 10.24 12.37
N VAL A 134 0.46 10.00 13.24
CA VAL A 134 -0.93 9.74 12.90
C VAL A 134 -1.78 10.91 13.37
N LEU A 135 -2.56 11.47 12.45
CA LEU A 135 -3.52 12.53 12.75
C LEU A 135 -4.77 11.94 13.42
N THR A 136 -5.42 12.73 14.25
CA THR A 136 -6.67 12.35 14.95
C THR A 136 -7.85 13.10 14.37
N GLY A 137 -9.02 12.46 14.38
CA GLY A 137 -10.29 13.06 14.03
C GLY A 137 -10.45 13.42 12.57
N GLU A 138 -11.21 14.47 12.31
CA GLU A 138 -11.66 14.86 10.97
C GLU A 138 -10.49 15.01 9.96
N PRO A 139 -9.32 15.58 10.30
CA PRO A 139 -8.17 15.64 9.39
C PRO A 139 -7.67 14.27 8.88
N SER A 140 -7.97 13.20 9.60
CA SER A 140 -7.64 11.80 9.24
C SER A 140 -8.83 11.03 8.68
N GLY A 141 -9.98 11.68 8.47
CA GLY A 141 -11.23 11.04 8.09
C GLY A 141 -11.86 10.18 9.21
N GLN A 142 -11.43 10.36 10.46
CA GLN A 142 -11.96 9.66 11.62
C GLN A 142 -12.94 10.55 12.41
N PRO A 143 -13.84 9.97 13.24
CA PRO A 143 -14.63 10.76 14.18
C PRO A 143 -13.76 11.49 15.19
N GLU A 144 -14.27 12.57 15.77
CA GLU A 144 -13.55 13.37 16.78
C GLU A 144 -12.97 12.50 17.90
N GLY A 145 -11.73 12.80 18.25
CA GLY A 145 -10.84 12.12 19.19
C GLY A 145 -10.35 10.76 18.74
N GLN A 146 -10.81 10.22 17.60
CA GLN A 146 -10.45 8.89 17.14
C GLN A 146 -9.27 8.92 16.18
N TRP A 147 -8.53 7.83 16.14
CA TRP A 147 -7.44 7.63 15.20
C TRP A 147 -7.30 6.16 14.85
N ARG A 148 -6.71 5.90 13.69
CA ARG A 148 -6.48 4.55 13.17
C ARG A 148 -5.17 4.51 12.40
N LEU A 149 -4.41 3.45 12.60
CA LEU A 149 -3.24 3.10 11.83
C LEU A 149 -3.32 1.62 11.47
N GLU A 150 -3.22 1.35 10.17
CA GLU A 150 -2.97 0.00 9.67
C GLU A 150 -1.46 -0.24 9.65
N LEU A 151 -1.05 -1.36 10.22
CA LEU A 151 0.30 -1.86 10.19
C LEU A 151 0.33 -3.01 9.17
N PRO A 152 1.06 -2.86 8.05
CA PRO A 152 1.06 -3.86 6.98
C PRO A 152 1.66 -5.18 7.48
N ASP A 153 1.13 -6.29 6.98
CA ASP A 153 1.53 -7.65 7.38
C ASP A 153 1.31 -7.94 8.88
N MET A 154 1.78 -9.10 9.31
CA MET A 154 1.67 -9.58 10.70
C MET A 154 3.00 -9.52 11.46
N LEU A 155 4.01 -8.82 10.92
CA LEU A 155 5.38 -8.93 11.39
C LEU A 155 5.68 -8.09 12.63
N HIS A 156 4.87 -7.07 12.93
CA HIS A 156 5.12 -6.18 14.06
C HIS A 156 4.87 -6.90 15.39
N ARG A 157 5.76 -6.66 16.35
CA ARG A 157 5.78 -7.37 17.64
C ARG A 157 5.56 -6.42 18.80
N ARG A 158 6.54 -5.57 19.10
CA ARG A 158 6.40 -4.51 20.10
C ARG A 158 6.23 -3.18 19.40
N VAL A 159 5.13 -2.52 19.66
CA VAL A 159 4.82 -1.19 19.12
C VAL A 159 4.54 -0.25 20.27
N TRP A 160 5.09 0.96 20.22
CA TRP A 160 4.82 2.01 21.18
C TRP A 160 3.92 3.07 20.58
N VAL A 161 3.01 3.57 21.41
CA VAL A 161 2.09 4.64 21.07
C VAL A 161 2.23 5.75 22.10
N GLN A 162 2.36 6.99 21.64
CA GLN A 162 2.49 8.15 22.52
C GLN A 162 1.77 9.38 21.95
N LEU A 163 1.16 10.18 22.81
CA LEU A 163 0.56 11.45 22.41
C LEU A 163 1.61 12.54 22.32
N TRP A 164 1.51 13.31 21.24
CA TRP A 164 2.37 14.44 20.94
C TRP A 164 1.53 15.71 20.81
N ALA A 165 2.01 16.79 21.45
CA ALA A 165 1.40 18.12 21.36
C ALA A 165 2.48 19.14 20.99
N GLY A 166 2.56 19.51 19.72
CA GLY A 166 3.51 20.50 19.22
C GLY A 166 4.96 20.03 19.31
N ASP A 167 5.64 20.31 20.42
CA ASP A 167 7.08 20.08 20.64
C ASP A 167 7.40 19.03 21.72
N ARG A 168 6.37 18.48 22.40
CA ARG A 168 6.59 17.54 23.51
C ARG A 168 5.60 16.41 23.58
N TYR A 169 6.05 15.27 24.06
CA TYR A 169 5.17 14.16 24.43
C TYR A 169 4.35 14.50 25.68
N VAL A 170 3.05 14.19 25.64
CA VAL A 170 2.09 14.51 26.70
C VAL A 170 1.45 13.29 27.35
N SER A 171 1.75 12.09 26.87
CA SER A 171 1.42 10.81 27.50
C SER A 171 2.70 10.00 27.77
N PRO A 172 2.68 9.01 28.68
CA PRO A 172 3.70 7.98 28.67
C PRO A 172 3.63 7.17 27.35
N PRO A 173 4.74 6.54 26.94
CA PRO A 173 4.71 5.55 25.87
C PRO A 173 3.92 4.32 26.31
N ILE A 174 2.99 3.87 25.48
CA ILE A 174 2.12 2.72 25.72
C ILE A 174 2.65 1.58 24.87
N GLU A 175 3.06 0.48 25.51
CA GLU A 175 3.51 -0.71 24.79
C GLU A 175 2.31 -1.57 24.36
N VAL A 176 2.27 -1.91 23.08
CA VAL A 176 1.35 -2.86 22.46
C VAL A 176 2.17 -4.05 21.98
N ILE A 177 1.72 -5.25 22.32
CA ILE A 177 2.40 -6.49 21.98
C ILE A 177 1.50 -7.32 21.08
N PHE A 178 1.92 -7.49 19.84
CA PHE A 178 1.31 -8.38 18.86
C PHE A 178 2.07 -9.70 18.76
N ASN A 179 1.35 -10.72 18.27
CA ASN A 179 1.91 -12.00 17.89
C ASN A 179 1.62 -12.22 16.40
N GLU A 180 2.68 -12.52 15.63
CA GLU A 180 2.62 -12.69 14.17
C GLU A 180 1.71 -13.83 13.69
N THR A 181 1.32 -14.72 14.60
CA THR A 181 0.44 -15.87 14.31
C THR A 181 -0.95 -15.76 14.95
N ASP A 182 -1.21 -14.72 15.75
CA ASP A 182 -2.47 -14.58 16.49
C ASP A 182 -3.44 -13.60 15.81
N CYS A 183 -4.21 -14.13 14.87
CA CYS A 183 -5.28 -13.40 14.19
C CYS A 183 -6.42 -12.98 15.13
N THR A 184 -6.54 -13.57 16.32
CA THR A 184 -7.63 -13.24 17.24
C THR A 184 -7.36 -11.97 18.05
N ARG A 185 -6.11 -11.47 17.98
CA ARG A 185 -5.60 -10.32 18.72
C ARG A 185 -4.75 -9.40 17.85
N ASN A 186 -5.04 -9.32 16.56
CA ASN A 186 -4.31 -8.48 15.61
C ASN A 186 -4.81 -7.02 15.54
N GLN A 187 -5.79 -6.64 16.36
CA GLN A 187 -6.19 -5.24 16.56
C GLN A 187 -6.06 -4.86 18.03
N ALA A 188 -5.45 -3.70 18.30
CA ALA A 188 -5.37 -3.12 19.64
C ALA A 188 -6.06 -1.74 19.69
N GLU A 189 -6.94 -1.55 20.66
CA GLU A 189 -7.60 -0.27 20.92
C GLU A 189 -7.01 0.42 22.15
N ILE A 190 -6.56 1.67 21.96
CA ILE A 190 -5.88 2.48 22.97
C ILE A 190 -6.73 3.70 23.32
N VAL A 191 -7.12 3.81 24.58
CA VAL A 191 -7.91 4.95 25.06
C VAL A 191 -7.07 5.74 26.06
N LEU A 192 -6.81 7.00 25.71
CA LEU A 192 -6.04 7.94 26.50
C LEU A 192 -6.95 9.02 27.05
N LYS A 193 -6.90 9.25 28.36
CA LYS A 193 -7.68 10.29 29.04
C LYS A 193 -6.77 11.29 29.71
N ARG A 194 -7.12 12.57 29.59
CA ARG A 194 -6.43 13.65 30.31
C ARG A 194 -6.63 13.47 31.82
N VAL A 195 -5.54 13.46 32.57
CA VAL A 195 -5.58 13.41 34.04
C VAL A 195 -5.80 14.82 34.60
N GLY A 196 -6.81 14.98 35.43
CA GLY A 196 -7.03 16.19 36.22
C GLY A 196 -5.88 16.39 37.19
N ARG A 197 -5.45 17.65 37.38
CA ARG A 197 -4.46 17.99 38.41
C ARG A 197 -5.12 18.18 39.77
#